data_AF-A0A2R6EBL1-F1
#
_entry.id   AF-A0A2R6EBL1-F1
#
_cell.length_a   1.000
_cell.length_b   1.000
_cell.length_c   1.000
_cell.angle_alpha   90.00
_cell.angle_beta   90.00
_cell.angle_gamma   90.00
#
_symmetry.space_group_name_H-M   'P 1'
#
loop_
_entity.id
_entity.type
_entity.pdbx_description
1 polymer ?
#
loop_
_entity_poly.entity_id
_entity_poly.type
_entity_poly.pdbx_seq_one_letter_code
_entity_poly.pdbx_strand_id
1 'polypeptide(L)' 'MGSKNISVRDDVYRALKAAKGEDESFSDVIERLLRSREGEHSLYGLVGMLEDEELDEVREKSAAFRDSADEQMERYS' A
#
# COMPACT_ATOMS: atom_id res chain seq x y z
N MET A 1 3.91 -10.18 29.25
CA MET A 1 2.70 -10.14 28.41
C MET A 1 1.89 -11.39 28.70
N GLY A 2 0.57 -11.28 28.89
CA GLY A 2 -0.28 -12.45 29.14
C GLY A 2 -0.59 -13.18 27.84
N SER A 3 -0.62 -14.51 27.87
CA SER A 3 -1.09 -15.32 26.74
C SER A 3 -2.60 -15.56 26.85
N LYS A 4 -3.25 -15.63 25.68
CA LYS A 4 -4.65 -16.05 25.55
C LYS A 4 -4.70 -17.19 24.55
N ASN A 5 -5.46 -18.23 24.87
CA ASN A 5 -5.73 -19.32 23.94
C ASN A 5 -6.99 -19.00 23.16
N ILE A 6 -6.89 -19.03 21.83
CA ILE A 6 -8.01 -18.86 20.92
C ILE A 6 -8.14 -20.13 20.08
N SER A 7 -9.38 -20.52 19.77
CA SER A 7 -9.64 -21.58 18.80
C SER A 7 -9.77 -20.94 17.42
N VAL A 8 -9.04 -21.48 16.45
CA VAL A 8 -9.11 -21.08 15.03
C VAL A 8 -9.51 -22.28 14.19
N ARG A 9 -10.10 -22.03 13.03
CA ARG A 9 -10.35 -23.10 12.06
C ARG A 9 -9.03 -23.67 11.55
N ASP A 10 -9.03 -24.95 11.18
CA ASP A 10 -7.82 -25.65 10.72
C ASP A 10 -7.21 -25.00 9.47
N ASP A 11 -8.03 -24.55 8.53
CA ASP A 11 -7.59 -23.86 7.33
C ASP A 11 -6.93 -22.51 7.65
N VAL A 12 -7.47 -21.77 8.61
CA VAL A 12 -6.87 -20.51 9.09
C VAL A 12 -5.52 -20.77 9.77
N TYR A 13 -5.43 -21.82 10.60
CA TYR A 13 -4.17 -22.22 11.21
C TYR A 13 -3.11 -22.53 10.15
N ARG A 14 -3.45 -23.30 9.11
CA ARG A 14 -2.54 -23.63 8.01
C ARG A 14 -2.10 -22.38 7.25
N ALA A 15 -3.02 -21.45 6.98
CA ALA A 15 -2.71 -20.19 6.32
C ALA A 15 -1.72 -19.35 7.15
N LEU A 16 -1.97 -19.22 8.45
CA LEU A 16 -1.06 -18.51 9.36
C LEU A 16 0.30 -19.19 9.44
N LYS A 17 0.34 -20.52 9.47
CA LYS A 17 1.58 -21.30 9.49
C LYS A 17 2.39 -21.13 8.19
N ALA A 18 1.74 -21.06 7.04
CA ALA A 18 2.38 -20.82 5.76
C ALA A 18 2.91 -19.38 5.63
N ALA A 19 2.22 -18.41 6.23
CA ALA A 19 2.62 -17.01 6.24
C ALA A 19 3.71 -16.67 7.27
N LYS A 20 4.02 -17.58 8.18
CA LYS A 20 4.93 -17.41 9.32
C LYS A 20 6.40 -17.47 8.88
N GLY A 21 7.20 -16.46 9.21
CA GLY A 21 8.66 -16.50 9.06
C GLY A 21 9.37 -17.48 10.01
N GLU A 22 10.65 -17.77 9.76
CA GLU A 22 11.44 -18.76 10.51
C GLU A 22 11.46 -18.51 12.03
N ASP A 23 11.58 -17.23 12.44
CA ASP A 23 11.65 -16.81 13.85
C ASP A 23 10.43 -15.99 14.31
N GLU A 24 9.37 -15.93 13.50
CA GLU A 24 8.18 -15.14 13.81
C GLU A 24 7.27 -15.91 14.81
N SER A 25 6.54 -15.26 15.70
CA SER A 25 5.46 -15.92 16.47
C SER A 25 4.12 -15.80 15.73
N PHE A 26 3.12 -16.62 16.10
CA PHE A 26 1.77 -16.45 15.53
C PHE A 26 1.17 -15.07 15.85
N SER A 27 1.51 -14.50 17.01
CA SER A 27 1.10 -13.14 17.35
C SER A 27 1.72 -12.11 16.41
N ASP A 28 3.00 -12.27 16.07
CA ASP A 28 3.72 -11.35 15.17
C ASP A 28 3.15 -11.43 13.74
N VAL A 29 2.82 -12.64 13.25
CA VAL A 29 2.15 -12.82 11.96
C VAL A 29 0.82 -12.07 11.92
N ILE A 30 0.00 -12.22 12.97
CA ILE A 30 -1.31 -11.55 13.06
C ILE A 30 -1.12 -10.04 13.08
N GLU A 31 -0.19 -9.52 13.88
CA GLU A 31 0.11 -8.09 13.97
C GLU A 31 0.59 -7.51 12.64
N ARG A 32 1.49 -8.22 11.93
CA ARG A 32 1.97 -7.83 10.60
C ARG A 32 0.85 -7.79 9.57
N LEU A 33 -0.01 -8.82 9.53
CA LEU A 33 -1.13 -8.87 8.59
C LEU A 33 -2.16 -7.76 8.86
N LEU A 34 -2.43 -7.46 10.14
CA LEU A 34 -3.31 -6.35 10.52
C LEU A 34 -2.72 -4.99 10.12
N ARG A 35 -1.41 -4.76 10.36
CA ARG A 35 -0.71 -3.55 9.93
C ARG A 35 -0.66 -3.38 8.42
N SER A 36 -0.47 -4.47 7.68
CA SER A 36 -0.49 -4.43 6.21
C SER A 36 -1.83 -3.93 5.69
N ARG A 37 -2.93 -4.26 6.37
CA ARG A 37 -4.28 -3.82 6.02
C ARG A 37 -4.55 -2.36 6.42
N GLU A 38 -3.98 -1.89 7.53
CA GLU A 38 -4.05 -0.47 7.92
C GLU A 38 -3.18 0.43 7.02
N GLY A 39 -2.11 -0.12 6.43
CA GLY A 39 -1.23 0.57 5.48
C GLY A 39 -1.74 0.62 4.03
N GLU A 40 -2.81 -0.10 3.68
CA GLU A 40 -3.43 -0.12 2.34
C GLU A 40 -4.30 1.11 2.02
N HIS A 41 -4.19 2.13 2.85
CA HIS A 41 -4.72 3.47 2.60
C HIS A 41 -3.58 4.46 2.37
N SER A 42 -2.49 4.03 1.70
CA SER A 42 -1.31 4.84 1.44
C SER A 42 -1.61 6.17 0.74
N LEU A 43 -2.74 6.27 0.02
CA LEU A 43 -3.20 7.49 -0.64
C LEU A 43 -4.34 8.21 0.08
N TYR A 44 -4.97 7.61 1.10
CA TYR A 44 -5.99 8.34 1.88
C TYR A 44 -5.38 9.51 2.66
N GLY A 45 -4.12 9.41 3.06
CA GLY A 45 -3.39 10.53 3.68
C GLY A 45 -3.19 11.73 2.74
N LEU A 46 -3.45 11.58 1.44
CA LEU A 46 -3.37 12.65 0.45
C LEU A 46 -4.74 13.28 0.16
N VAL A 47 -5.83 12.73 0.70
CA VAL A 47 -7.18 13.27 0.50
C VAL A 47 -7.28 14.63 1.21
N GLY A 48 -7.59 15.68 0.44
CA GLY A 48 -7.67 17.06 0.95
C GLY A 48 -6.33 17.76 1.12
N MET A 49 -5.23 17.21 0.57
CA MET A 49 -3.91 17.86 0.62
C MET A 49 -3.78 19.03 -0.37
N LEU A 50 -4.61 19.05 -1.42
CA LEU A 50 -4.60 20.09 -2.45
C LEU A 50 -6.00 20.67 -2.60
N GLU A 51 -6.07 21.99 -2.75
CA GLU A 51 -7.28 22.68 -3.18
C GLU A 51 -7.54 22.43 -4.68
N ASP A 52 -8.77 22.63 -5.14
CA ASP A 52 -9.17 22.35 -6.53
C ASP A 52 -8.31 23.13 -7.55
N GLU A 53 -7.94 24.36 -7.22
CA GLU A 53 -7.09 25.24 -8.04
C GLU A 53 -5.66 24.71 -8.17
N GLU A 54 -5.10 24.18 -7.08
CA GLU A 54 -3.76 23.57 -7.05
C GLU A 54 -3.76 22.23 -7.82
N LEU A 55 -4.88 21.50 -7.76
CA LEU A 55 -5.06 20.25 -8.51
C LEU A 55 -5.08 20.51 -10.02
N ASP A 56 -5.74 21.58 -10.47
CA ASP A 56 -5.77 21.97 -11.87
C ASP A 56 -4.37 22.36 -12.39
N GLU A 57 -3.59 23.09 -11.59
CA GLU A 57 -2.19 23.42 -11.93
C GLU A 57 -1.32 22.17 -12.06
N VAL A 58 -1.48 21.20 -11.15
CA VAL A 58 -0.77 19.91 -11.22
C VAL A 58 -1.15 19.13 -12.49
N ARG A 59 -2.43 19.17 -12.88
CA ARG A 59 -2.91 18.51 -14.11
C ARG A 59 -2.32 19.14 -15.35
N GLU A 60 -2.31 20.48 -15.43
CA GLU A 60 -1.75 21.22 -16.57
C GLU A 60 -0.26 20.91 -16.74
N LYS A 61 0.53 21.04 -15.66
CA LYS A 61 1.97 20.75 -15.70
C LYS A 61 2.28 19.30 -16.05
N SER A 62 1.47 18.36 -15.55
CA SER A 62 1.63 16.94 -15.87
C SER A 62 1.33 16.63 -17.34
N ALA A 63 0.33 17.30 -17.93
CA ALA A 63 0.02 17.16 -19.35
C ALA A 63 1.17 17.72 -20.21
N ALA A 64 1.60 18.96 -19.94
CA ALA A 64 2.70 19.59 -20.66
C ALA A 64 4.00 18.77 -20.59
N PHE A 65 4.30 18.16 -19.43
CA PHE A 65 5.44 17.28 -19.28
C PHE A 65 5.35 16.04 -20.19
N ARG A 66 4.17 15.39 -20.25
CA ARG A 66 3.95 14.20 -21.10
C ARG A 66 4.12 14.54 -22.57
N ASP A 67 3.49 15.62 -23.03
CA ASP A 67 3.62 16.07 -24.42
C ASP A 67 5.08 16.34 -24.77
N SER A 68 5.83 17.00 -23.88
CA SER A 68 7.26 17.22 -24.09
C SER A 68 8.09 15.92 -24.11
N ALA A 69 7.72 14.93 -23.30
CA ALA A 69 8.41 13.64 -23.26
C ALA A 69 8.14 12.82 -24.53
N ASP A 70 6.90 12.84 -25.01
CA ASP A 70 6.49 12.17 -26.24
C ASP A 70 7.18 12.80 -27.46
N GLU A 71 7.19 14.13 -27.55
CA GLU A 71 7.93 14.86 -28.60
C GLU A 71 9.44 14.54 -28.58
N GLN A 72 10.05 14.40 -27.39
CA GLN A 72 11.45 14.00 -27.30
C GLN A 72 11.65 12.57 -27.75
N MET A 73 10.78 11.64 -27.39
CA MET A 73 10.86 10.24 -27.84
C MET A 73 10.70 10.11 -29.35
N GLU A 74 9.79 10.87 -29.97
CA GLU A 74 9.62 10.91 -31.43
C GLU A 74 10.85 11.49 -32.15
N ARG A 75 11.53 12.48 -31.55
CA ARG A 75 12.71 13.13 -32.13
C ARG A 75 13.94 12.21 -32.25
N TYR A 76 13.99 11.14 -31.44
CA TYR A 76 15.09 10.19 -31.39
C TYR A 76 14.73 8.77 -31.89
N SER A 77 13.52 8.58 -32.42
CA SER A 77 13.09 7.36 -33.13
C SER A 77 13.38 7.44 -34.63
#